data_AF-A0A3M8SRG2-F1
#
_entry.id   AF-A0A3M8SRG2-F1
#
_cell.length_a   1.000
_cell.length_b   1.000
_cell.length_c   1.000
_cell.angle_alpha   90.00
_cell.angle_beta   90.00
_cell.angle_gamma   90.00
#
_symmetry.space_group_name_H-M   'P 1'
#
loop_
_entity.id
_entity.type
_entity.pdbx_description
1 polymer ?
#
loop_
_entity_poly.entity_id
_entity_poly.type
_entity_poly.pdbx_seq_one_letter_code
_entity_poly.pdbx_strand_id
1 'polypeptide(L)'
;MFGFGSHAPVLDDPRYLRVALEPHGAAPLELWRAGGPVRHGRIDGLAWAEDGELLFGALELDEGTSEIDVTAETIYRRLRELNLEHGYPHLLRTWNYLDGITHGEGDIERYRVFCVGRARGIGDAHPAQLPAATAIGRVDNERRLQVYWLAARAPGNPLENPRQVSAYRYPRQYGPQPPSFARAMLPPTGAEVPLLLSGTAAVVGHESRHADSVAAQLDETLANFDSLLAVARARQPQLQPRFGATSCLKVYVRDRDEIAQVTALLEQRLDPAVQRLVLHAAICRRELRVEIDGVHG
;
A
#
# COMPACT_ATOMS: atom_id res chain seq x y z
N MET A 1 15.39 2.00 1.92
CA MET A 1 15.67 2.20 0.48
C MET A 1 15.05 1.05 -0.28
N PHE A 2 14.39 1.33 -1.38
CA PHE A 2 13.70 0.31 -2.17
C PHE A 2 14.16 0.34 -3.61
N GLY A 3 14.48 -0.83 -4.15
CA GLY A 3 14.61 -1.05 -5.59
C GLY A 3 13.41 -1.83 -6.12
N PHE A 4 13.16 -1.75 -7.41
CA PHE A 4 11.97 -2.35 -8.04
C PHE A 4 12.37 -3.31 -9.17
N GLY A 5 11.70 -4.45 -9.22
CA GLY A 5 11.86 -5.45 -10.27
C GLY A 5 13.10 -6.32 -10.12
N SER A 6 13.20 -7.30 -11.01
CA SER A 6 14.26 -8.31 -11.06
C SER A 6 15.66 -7.73 -11.29
N HIS A 7 15.76 -6.58 -11.95
CA HIS A 7 17.01 -5.89 -12.27
C HIS A 7 17.54 -5.01 -11.13
N ALA A 8 16.76 -4.79 -10.08
CA ALA A 8 17.24 -4.06 -8.91
C ALA A 8 18.32 -4.86 -8.17
N PRO A 9 19.34 -4.19 -7.58
CA PRO A 9 20.46 -4.86 -6.95
C PRO A 9 20.02 -5.75 -5.79
N VAL A 10 20.76 -6.82 -5.54
CA VAL A 10 20.58 -7.66 -4.35
C VAL A 10 21.59 -7.18 -3.30
N LEU A 11 21.09 -6.64 -2.19
CA LEU A 11 21.92 -6.14 -1.10
C LEU A 11 21.54 -6.85 0.20
N ASP A 12 22.54 -7.28 0.97
CA ASP A 12 22.35 -7.82 2.32
C ASP A 12 22.39 -6.68 3.37
N ASP A 13 21.51 -5.69 3.18
CA ASP A 13 21.32 -4.58 4.12
C ASP A 13 19.86 -4.60 4.61
N PRO A 14 19.58 -4.69 5.93
CA PRO A 14 18.21 -4.68 6.43
C PRO A 14 17.41 -3.41 6.08
N ARG A 15 18.08 -2.33 5.70
CA ARG A 15 17.45 -1.07 5.25
C ARG A 15 17.11 -1.08 3.77
N TYR A 16 17.50 -2.13 3.04
CA TYR A 16 17.21 -2.30 1.63
C TYR A 16 16.15 -3.38 1.42
N LEU A 17 15.12 -3.06 0.63
CA LEU A 17 14.12 -4.02 0.18
C LEU A 17 13.99 -3.96 -1.34
N ARG A 18 14.06 -5.12 -1.98
CA ARG A 18 13.72 -5.25 -3.40
C ARG A 18 12.24 -5.55 -3.54
N VAL A 19 11.47 -4.58 -4.03
CA VAL A 19 10.04 -4.73 -4.31
C VAL A 19 9.87 -5.56 -5.57
N ALA A 20 9.19 -6.70 -5.42
CA ALA A 20 8.99 -7.69 -6.48
C ALA A 20 7.87 -7.29 -7.47
N LEU A 21 7.95 -6.07 -8.00
CA LEU A 21 7.06 -5.54 -9.04
C LEU A 21 7.90 -4.95 -10.16
N GLU A 22 7.62 -5.35 -11.39
CA GLU A 22 8.40 -4.91 -12.55
C GLU A 22 8.06 -3.46 -12.93
N PRO A 23 9.06 -2.57 -12.98
CA PRO A 23 8.87 -1.19 -13.39
C PRO A 23 8.72 -1.05 -14.90
N HIS A 24 7.97 -0.04 -15.34
CA HIS A 24 8.00 0.41 -16.72
C HIS A 24 9.18 1.37 -16.94
N GLY A 25 10.17 0.94 -17.74
CA GLY A 25 11.36 1.74 -18.01
C GLY A 25 12.37 1.70 -16.85
N ALA A 26 13.19 2.75 -16.73
CA ALA A 26 14.16 2.85 -15.64
C ALA A 26 13.45 3.12 -14.30
N ALA A 27 13.73 2.29 -13.28
CA ALA A 27 13.19 2.51 -11.95
C ALA A 27 14.10 3.41 -11.11
N PRO A 28 13.56 4.49 -10.51
CA PRO A 28 14.25 5.19 -9.43
C PRO A 28 14.29 4.31 -8.18
N LEU A 29 15.18 4.68 -7.25
CA LEU A 29 15.14 4.14 -5.88
C LEU A 29 14.14 4.95 -5.06
N GLU A 30 13.28 4.28 -4.30
CA GLU A 30 12.49 4.96 -3.28
C GLU A 30 13.35 5.07 -2.01
N LEU A 31 13.47 6.30 -1.49
CA LEU A 31 14.31 6.61 -0.35
C LEU A 31 13.45 7.15 0.78
N TRP A 32 13.38 6.40 1.88
CA TRP A 32 12.85 6.91 3.14
C TRP A 32 13.99 7.47 3.96
N ARG A 33 13.81 8.69 4.44
CA ARG A 33 14.79 9.43 5.21
C ARG A 33 14.29 9.55 6.66
N ALA A 34 15.24 9.46 7.57
CA ALA A 34 15.03 9.60 9.01
C ALA A 34 15.55 10.96 9.48
N GLY A 35 14.96 11.50 10.55
CA GLY A 35 15.43 12.73 11.19
C GLY A 35 16.65 12.50 12.09
N GLY A 36 16.87 11.25 12.53
CA GLY A 36 17.95 10.85 13.44
C GLY A 36 18.82 9.69 12.93
N PRO A 37 19.82 9.26 13.71
CA PRO A 37 20.62 8.08 13.42
C PRO A 37 19.75 6.82 13.31
N VAL A 38 19.98 6.01 12.28
CA VAL A 38 19.20 4.78 12.04
C VAL A 38 19.89 3.57 12.66
N ARG A 39 19.20 2.89 13.59
CA ARG A 39 19.52 1.53 14.04
C ARG A 39 18.81 0.53 13.14
N HIS A 40 19.40 -0.62 12.90
CA HIS A 40 18.79 -1.65 12.05
C HIS A 40 19.28 -3.05 12.41
N GLY A 41 18.53 -4.06 12.00
CA GLY A 41 18.87 -5.45 12.27
C GLY A 41 17.96 -6.42 11.51
N ARG A 42 18.20 -7.71 11.73
CA ARG A 42 17.40 -8.79 11.16
C ARG A 42 17.14 -9.86 12.21
N ILE A 43 15.91 -10.37 12.28
CA ILE A 43 15.50 -11.45 13.19
C ILE A 43 14.70 -12.46 12.36
N ASP A 44 15.24 -13.66 12.14
CA ASP A 44 14.60 -14.75 11.38
C ASP A 44 13.95 -14.27 10.07
N GLY A 45 14.75 -13.61 9.23
CA GLY A 45 14.33 -13.04 7.95
C GLY A 45 13.66 -11.67 8.02
N LEU A 46 13.05 -11.30 9.14
CA LEU A 46 12.42 -9.99 9.33
C LEU A 46 13.50 -8.92 9.43
N ALA A 47 13.54 -8.00 8.46
CA ALA A 47 14.39 -6.82 8.49
C ALA A 47 13.69 -5.67 9.20
N TRP A 48 14.43 -4.88 9.98
CA TRP A 48 13.91 -3.69 10.63
C TRP A 48 14.95 -2.56 10.64
N ALA A 49 14.45 -1.32 10.67
CA ALA A 49 15.24 -0.13 10.86
C ALA A 49 14.43 0.95 11.59
N GLU A 50 15.04 1.68 12.52
CA GLU A 50 14.36 2.69 13.34
C GLU A 50 15.26 3.89 13.61
N ASP A 51 14.66 5.06 13.84
CA ASP A 51 15.37 6.31 14.13
C ASP A 51 15.03 6.93 15.49
N GLY A 52 14.22 6.23 16.29
CA GLY A 52 13.71 6.70 17.57
C GLY A 52 12.26 7.18 17.51
N GLU A 53 11.74 7.59 16.35
CA GLU A 53 10.34 8.03 16.17
C GLU A 53 9.55 7.08 15.26
N LEU A 54 10.22 6.59 14.22
CA LEU A 54 9.67 5.70 13.21
C LEU A 54 10.39 4.36 13.21
N LEU A 55 9.65 3.32 12.83
CA LEU A 55 10.13 1.96 12.60
C LEU A 55 9.69 1.52 11.20
N PHE A 56 10.65 1.21 10.35
CA PHE A 56 10.46 0.42 9.14
C PHE A 56 10.63 -1.06 9.47
N GLY A 57 9.78 -1.89 8.88
CA GLY A 57 9.96 -3.33 8.88
C GLY A 57 9.60 -3.96 7.55
N ALA A 58 10.23 -5.10 7.23
CA ALA A 58 9.94 -5.89 6.05
C ALA A 58 10.11 -7.39 6.33
N LEU A 59 9.17 -8.19 5.83
CA LEU A 59 9.21 -9.64 5.91
C LEU A 59 8.64 -10.25 4.62
N GLU A 60 9.31 -11.30 4.15
CA GLU A 60 8.89 -12.09 3.01
C GLU A 60 8.84 -13.55 3.42
N LEU A 61 7.71 -14.22 3.17
CA LEU A 61 7.56 -15.66 3.42
C LEU A 61 7.05 -16.34 2.16
N ASP A 62 7.67 -17.46 1.80
CA ASP A 62 7.12 -18.38 0.82
C ASP A 62 5.87 -19.05 1.41
N GLU A 63 4.84 -19.21 0.59
CA GLU A 63 3.63 -19.93 0.98
C GLU A 63 3.95 -21.43 1.19
N GLY A 64 4.85 -21.99 0.39
CA GLY A 64 5.21 -23.41 0.46
C GLY A 64 3.98 -24.29 0.24
N THR A 65 3.68 -25.17 1.21
CA THR A 65 2.43 -25.96 1.25
C THR A 65 1.30 -25.28 2.03
N SER A 66 1.55 -24.09 2.60
CA SER A 66 0.56 -23.33 3.37
C SER A 66 -0.28 -22.46 2.44
N GLU A 67 -1.55 -22.28 2.81
CA GLU A 67 -2.42 -21.32 2.13
C GLU A 67 -2.04 -19.88 2.49
N ILE A 68 -2.43 -18.93 1.63
CA ILE A 68 -2.07 -17.51 1.78
C ILE A 68 -2.60 -16.89 3.08
N ASP A 69 -3.67 -17.41 3.67
CA ASP A 69 -4.18 -16.92 4.96
C ASP A 69 -3.22 -17.23 6.12
N VAL A 70 -2.67 -18.44 6.18
CA VAL A 70 -1.69 -18.84 7.20
C VAL A 70 -0.42 -18.02 7.09
N THR A 71 0.05 -17.78 5.86
CA THR A 71 1.23 -16.94 5.60
C THR A 71 0.97 -15.49 6.03
N ALA A 72 -0.20 -14.93 5.67
CA ALA A 72 -0.57 -13.58 6.06
C ALA A 72 -0.72 -13.42 7.58
N GLU A 73 -1.38 -14.37 8.25
CA GLU A 73 -1.53 -14.40 9.70
C GLU A 73 -0.17 -14.41 10.40
N THR A 74 0.74 -15.26 9.93
CA THR A 74 2.11 -15.37 10.47
C THR A 74 2.88 -14.07 10.32
N ILE A 75 2.86 -13.43 9.14
CA ILE A 75 3.56 -12.16 8.92
C ILE A 75 2.99 -11.07 9.83
N TYR A 76 1.67 -10.91 9.86
CA TYR A 76 1.04 -9.84 10.63
C TYR A 76 1.20 -10.03 12.14
N ARG A 77 1.23 -11.28 12.64
CA ARG A 77 1.57 -11.57 14.03
C ARG A 77 3.01 -11.16 14.35
N ARG A 78 3.99 -11.55 13.51
CA ARG A 78 5.41 -11.19 13.70
C ARG A 78 5.66 -9.69 13.62
N LEU A 79 4.97 -9.00 12.70
CA LEU A 79 4.98 -7.54 12.61
C LEU A 79 4.54 -6.90 13.92
N ARG A 80 3.42 -7.36 14.49
CA ARG A 80 2.89 -6.81 15.75
C ARG A 80 3.84 -7.08 16.93
N GLU A 81 4.37 -8.29 17.02
CA GLU A 81 5.35 -8.67 18.05
C GLU A 81 6.57 -7.75 18.01
N LEU A 82 7.17 -7.57 16.83
CA LEU A 82 8.31 -6.66 16.64
C LEU A 82 7.96 -5.22 17.05
N ASN A 83 6.84 -4.70 16.54
CA ASN A 83 6.43 -3.33 16.82
C ASN A 83 6.26 -3.09 18.33
N LEU A 84 5.69 -4.05 19.05
CA LEU A 84 5.53 -3.98 20.50
C LEU A 84 6.87 -4.07 21.24
N GLU A 85 7.74 -5.01 20.84
CA GLU A 85 9.07 -5.21 21.44
C GLU A 85 9.95 -3.96 21.32
N HIS A 86 9.90 -3.29 20.16
CA HIS A 86 10.67 -2.08 19.89
C HIS A 86 9.99 -0.79 20.41
N GLY A 87 8.73 -0.86 20.84
CA GLY A 87 7.97 0.27 21.38
C GLY A 87 7.41 1.24 20.32
N TYR A 88 7.04 0.73 19.15
CA TYR A 88 6.37 1.48 18.05
C TYR A 88 4.98 0.88 17.79
N PRO A 89 4.03 1.01 18.73
CA PRO A 89 2.77 0.27 18.69
C PRO A 89 1.81 0.75 17.59
N HIS A 90 2.07 1.90 16.96
CA HIS A 90 1.16 2.52 16.01
C HIS A 90 1.56 2.22 14.58
N LEU A 91 0.83 1.30 13.94
CA LEU A 91 1.02 0.99 12.53
C LEU A 91 0.46 2.13 11.67
N LEU A 92 1.32 2.78 10.90
CA LEU A 92 0.94 3.92 10.06
C LEU A 92 0.56 3.47 8.65
N ARG A 93 1.35 2.55 8.08
CA ARG A 93 1.26 2.19 6.67
C ARG A 93 1.75 0.77 6.42
N THR A 94 1.05 0.03 5.56
CA THR A 94 1.44 -1.33 5.12
C THR A 94 1.33 -1.49 3.62
N TRP A 95 2.23 -2.27 3.05
CA TRP A 95 2.17 -2.71 1.65
C TRP A 95 2.24 -4.23 1.62
N ASN A 96 1.39 -4.83 0.80
CA ASN A 96 1.22 -6.28 0.71
C ASN A 96 1.30 -6.68 -0.76
N TYR A 97 2.25 -7.53 -1.10
CA TYR A 97 2.43 -8.02 -2.46
C TYR A 97 2.39 -9.54 -2.47
N LEU A 98 1.41 -10.08 -3.21
CA LEU A 98 1.14 -11.51 -3.32
C LEU A 98 0.89 -11.89 -4.77
N ASP A 99 1.37 -13.05 -5.19
CA ASP A 99 1.10 -13.56 -6.53
C ASP A 99 -0.36 -14.02 -6.71
N GLY A 100 -0.88 -13.87 -7.93
CA GLY A 100 -2.18 -14.38 -8.34
C GLY A 100 -3.34 -13.82 -7.49
N ILE A 101 -3.29 -12.54 -7.14
CA ILE A 101 -4.22 -11.90 -6.18
C ILE A 101 -5.71 -12.13 -6.51
N THR A 102 -6.08 -12.27 -7.80
CA THR A 102 -7.45 -12.52 -8.27
C THR A 102 -7.73 -14.00 -8.66
N HIS A 103 -6.80 -14.92 -8.43
CA HIS A 103 -7.01 -16.35 -8.72
C HIS A 103 -7.93 -16.98 -7.66
N GLY A 104 -8.76 -17.94 -8.11
CA GLY A 104 -9.83 -18.53 -7.30
C GLY A 104 -11.18 -17.84 -7.52
N GLU A 105 -12.26 -18.52 -7.20
CA GLU A 105 -13.64 -18.03 -7.36
C GLU A 105 -14.35 -17.92 -6.01
N GLY A 106 -15.34 -17.02 -5.91
CA GLY A 106 -16.11 -16.88 -4.67
C GLY A 106 -15.20 -16.58 -3.46
N ASP A 107 -15.37 -17.29 -2.36
CA ASP A 107 -14.59 -17.05 -1.13
C ASP A 107 -13.17 -17.62 -1.16
N ILE A 108 -12.83 -18.43 -2.16
CA ILE A 108 -11.48 -18.97 -2.35
C ILE A 108 -10.62 -18.09 -3.26
N GLU A 109 -11.12 -16.93 -3.71
CA GLU A 109 -10.29 -15.91 -4.34
C GLU A 109 -9.16 -15.49 -3.39
N ARG A 110 -7.91 -15.56 -3.86
CA ARG A 110 -6.72 -15.39 -3.01
C ARG A 110 -6.67 -14.10 -2.23
N TYR A 111 -7.11 -12.97 -2.80
CA TYR A 111 -7.21 -11.70 -2.06
C TYR A 111 -8.14 -11.80 -0.84
N ARG A 112 -9.25 -12.54 -0.95
CA ARG A 112 -10.22 -12.73 0.13
C ARG A 112 -9.65 -13.61 1.22
N VAL A 113 -8.97 -14.70 0.83
CA VAL A 113 -8.25 -15.59 1.74
C VAL A 113 -7.14 -14.83 2.48
N PHE A 114 -6.35 -14.01 1.77
CA PHE A 114 -5.38 -13.10 2.36
C PHE A 114 -6.02 -12.14 3.38
N CYS A 115 -7.20 -11.58 3.08
CA CYS A 115 -7.90 -10.70 4.02
C CYS A 115 -8.29 -11.41 5.32
N VAL A 116 -8.69 -12.68 5.27
CA VAL A 116 -8.97 -13.51 6.46
C VAL A 116 -7.72 -13.66 7.31
N GLY A 117 -6.61 -14.11 6.72
CA GLY A 117 -5.34 -14.30 7.42
C GLY A 117 -4.79 -13.00 8.02
N ARG A 118 -4.83 -11.91 7.25
CA ARG A 118 -4.46 -10.58 7.73
C ARG A 118 -5.28 -10.15 8.94
N ALA A 119 -6.61 -10.35 8.92
CA ALA A 119 -7.45 -9.98 10.04
C ALA A 119 -7.10 -10.78 11.31
N ARG A 120 -6.86 -12.08 11.19
CA ARG A 120 -6.38 -12.91 12.31
C ARG A 120 -5.03 -12.43 12.85
N GLY A 121 -4.09 -12.13 11.97
CA GLY A 121 -2.75 -11.66 12.36
C GLY A 121 -2.74 -10.26 12.97
N ILE A 122 -3.60 -9.35 12.48
CA ILE A 122 -3.81 -8.02 13.09
C ILE A 122 -4.44 -8.16 14.48
N GLY A 123 -5.37 -9.11 14.64
CA GLY A 123 -6.18 -9.30 15.85
C GLY A 123 -7.26 -8.22 15.99
N ASP A 124 -7.70 -8.00 17.23
CA ASP A 124 -8.75 -7.01 17.56
C ASP A 124 -8.21 -5.58 17.47
N ALA A 125 -8.15 -5.03 16.25
CA ALA A 125 -7.80 -3.63 16.01
C ALA A 125 -9.04 -2.76 15.87
N HIS A 126 -9.11 -1.68 16.64
CA HIS A 126 -10.17 -0.69 16.46
C HIS A 126 -10.00 0.02 15.11
N PRO A 127 -11.08 0.37 14.37
CA PRO A 127 -10.95 1.06 13.08
C PRO A 127 -10.08 2.32 13.10
N ALA A 128 -10.06 3.05 14.22
CA ALA A 128 -9.20 4.23 14.44
C ALA A 128 -7.70 3.90 14.60
N GLN A 129 -7.30 2.63 14.53
CA GLN A 129 -5.92 2.15 14.59
C GLN A 129 -5.50 1.45 13.30
N LEU A 130 -6.41 1.32 12.32
CA LEU A 130 -6.07 0.69 11.06
C LEU A 130 -5.11 1.59 10.26
N PRO A 131 -4.05 1.00 9.68
CA PRO A 131 -3.10 1.77 8.91
C PRO A 131 -3.69 2.15 7.55
N ALA A 132 -3.05 3.08 6.86
CA ALA A 132 -3.15 3.09 5.41
C ALA A 132 -2.60 1.77 4.86
N ALA A 133 -3.23 1.17 3.84
CA ALA A 133 -2.72 -0.08 3.23
C ALA A 133 -2.77 -0.10 1.70
N THR A 134 -1.89 -0.90 1.10
CA THR A 134 -1.96 -1.32 -0.30
C THR A 134 -1.87 -2.84 -0.35
N ALA A 135 -2.64 -3.46 -1.24
CA ALA A 135 -2.55 -4.88 -1.53
C ALA A 135 -2.60 -5.10 -3.05
N ILE A 136 -1.47 -5.49 -3.62
CA ILE A 136 -1.26 -5.55 -5.06
C ILE A 136 -0.76 -6.94 -5.47
N GLY A 137 -1.24 -7.40 -6.61
CA GLY A 137 -0.89 -8.67 -7.18
C GLY A 137 0.44 -8.64 -7.90
N ARG A 138 1.38 -9.48 -7.46
CA ARG A 138 2.57 -9.82 -8.24
C ARG A 138 2.15 -10.66 -9.45
N VAL A 139 2.94 -10.56 -10.51
CA VAL A 139 2.71 -11.22 -11.82
C VAL A 139 3.91 -12.06 -12.25
N ASP A 140 4.76 -12.40 -11.29
CA ASP A 140 5.98 -13.21 -11.48
C ASP A 140 5.75 -14.71 -11.24
N ASN A 141 4.53 -15.12 -10.84
CA ASN A 141 4.16 -16.50 -10.50
C ASN A 141 4.91 -17.08 -9.29
N GLU A 142 5.54 -16.24 -8.47
CA GLU A 142 6.24 -16.66 -7.27
C GLU A 142 5.28 -16.65 -6.06
N ARG A 143 5.01 -17.82 -5.49
CA ARG A 143 4.12 -18.00 -4.32
C ARG A 143 4.75 -17.53 -3.01
N ARG A 144 4.99 -16.22 -2.94
CA ARG A 144 5.61 -15.52 -1.81
C ARG A 144 4.83 -14.25 -1.49
N LEU A 145 4.49 -14.11 -0.20
CA LEU A 145 3.91 -12.89 0.33
C LEU A 145 5.03 -11.96 0.83
N GLN A 146 5.16 -10.78 0.22
CA GLN A 146 6.06 -9.71 0.65
C GLN A 146 5.24 -8.64 1.37
N VAL A 147 5.59 -8.33 2.61
CA VAL A 147 4.98 -7.26 3.40
C VAL A 147 6.06 -6.36 3.95
N TYR A 148 5.86 -5.06 3.80
CA TYR A 148 6.65 -4.07 4.52
C TYR A 148 5.75 -2.97 5.08
N TRP A 149 6.22 -2.29 6.10
CA TRP A 149 5.41 -1.36 6.87
C TRP A 149 6.22 -0.22 7.48
N LEU A 150 5.46 0.80 7.90
CA LEU A 150 5.92 1.90 8.72
C LEU A 150 5.09 1.93 10.01
N ALA A 151 5.75 1.98 11.15
CA ALA A 151 5.17 2.15 12.47
C ALA A 151 5.81 3.33 13.21
N ALA A 152 5.16 3.79 14.29
CA ALA A 152 5.59 4.96 15.04
C ALA A 152 5.31 4.83 16.54
N ARG A 153 6.00 5.66 17.33
CA ARG A 153 5.73 5.84 18.77
C ARG A 153 4.47 6.63 19.06
N ALA A 154 4.12 7.58 18.19
CA ALA A 154 2.90 8.36 18.26
C ALA A 154 1.89 7.89 17.20
N PRO A 155 0.58 7.89 17.50
CA PRO A 155 -0.43 7.50 16.52
C PRO A 155 -0.56 8.56 15.42
N GLY A 156 -0.76 8.10 14.20
CA GLY A 156 -1.36 8.94 13.16
C GLY A 156 -2.89 8.98 13.27
N ASN A 157 -3.52 9.76 12.39
CA ASN A 157 -4.95 9.89 12.27
C ASN A 157 -5.41 9.22 10.97
N PRO A 158 -6.06 8.04 11.04
CA PRO A 158 -6.66 7.43 9.87
C PRO A 158 -7.72 8.34 9.25
N LEU A 159 -7.70 8.45 7.93
CA LEU A 159 -8.68 9.21 7.15
C LEU A 159 -9.51 8.27 6.28
N GLU A 160 -10.78 8.62 6.13
CA GLU A 160 -11.71 7.97 5.22
C GLU A 160 -12.10 8.93 4.09
N ASN A 161 -12.59 8.38 2.97
CA ASN A 161 -12.98 9.17 1.80
C ASN A 161 -14.51 9.26 1.72
N PRO A 162 -15.13 10.45 1.72
CA PRO A 162 -16.58 10.63 1.62
C PRO A 162 -17.21 9.96 0.39
N ARG A 163 -16.44 9.78 -0.68
CA ARG A 163 -16.88 9.09 -1.90
C ARG A 163 -16.90 7.58 -1.77
N GLN A 164 -16.31 7.01 -0.72
CA GLN A 164 -16.06 5.58 -0.58
C GLN A 164 -16.55 5.06 0.76
N VAL A 165 -17.25 3.92 0.74
CA VAL A 165 -17.53 3.17 1.96
C VAL A 165 -16.18 2.71 2.55
N SER A 166 -16.04 2.79 3.87
CA SER A 166 -14.86 2.30 4.56
C SER A 166 -14.63 0.82 4.26
N ALA A 167 -13.38 0.45 3.96
CA ALA A 167 -13.08 -0.90 3.47
C ALA A 167 -13.49 -1.99 4.47
N TYR A 168 -13.31 -1.73 5.77
CA TYR A 168 -13.72 -2.61 6.87
C TYR A 168 -15.24 -2.70 7.08
N ARG A 169 -16.03 -2.00 6.26
CA ARG A 169 -17.50 -2.05 6.23
C ARG A 169 -18.05 -2.54 4.89
N TYR A 170 -17.20 -3.09 4.03
CA TYR A 170 -17.63 -3.63 2.74
C TYR A 170 -18.61 -4.80 2.91
N PRO A 171 -19.62 -4.90 2.02
CA PRO A 171 -20.60 -5.98 2.07
C PRO A 171 -19.97 -7.35 1.78
N ARG A 172 -20.65 -8.41 2.25
CA ARG A 172 -20.23 -9.82 2.17
C ARG A 172 -19.85 -10.31 0.77
N GLN A 173 -20.36 -9.67 -0.28
CA GLN A 173 -20.03 -10.01 -1.67
C GLN A 173 -18.52 -9.90 -1.99
N TYR A 174 -17.77 -9.09 -1.23
CA TYR A 174 -16.32 -8.93 -1.38
C TYR A 174 -15.49 -9.94 -0.58
N GLY A 175 -16.14 -10.91 0.07
CA GLY A 175 -15.49 -11.98 0.80
C GLY A 175 -15.99 -12.14 2.24
N PRO A 176 -15.56 -13.21 2.92
CA PRO A 176 -15.99 -13.52 4.29
C PRO A 176 -15.42 -12.53 5.32
N GLN A 177 -14.28 -11.91 5.01
CA GLN A 177 -13.63 -10.90 5.84
C GLN A 177 -13.41 -9.63 5.00
N PRO A 178 -13.99 -8.48 5.37
CA PRO A 178 -13.73 -7.23 4.66
C PRO A 178 -12.27 -6.79 4.84
N PRO A 179 -11.70 -6.03 3.89
CA PRO A 179 -10.35 -5.49 4.03
C PRO A 179 -10.21 -4.53 5.22
N SER A 180 -9.12 -4.63 5.97
CA SER A 180 -8.87 -3.82 7.18
C SER A 180 -7.82 -2.74 6.93
N PHE A 181 -8.24 -1.57 6.43
CA PHE A 181 -7.36 -0.42 6.22
C PHE A 181 -8.14 0.90 6.15
N ALA A 182 -7.43 2.01 6.37
CA ALA A 182 -7.92 3.37 6.19
C ALA A 182 -7.52 3.96 4.84
N ARG A 183 -8.25 4.94 4.30
CA ARG A 183 -7.96 5.53 2.97
C ARG A 183 -6.68 6.36 2.92
N ALA A 184 -6.29 6.97 4.03
CA ALA A 184 -4.97 7.54 4.23
C ALA A 184 -4.62 7.57 5.71
N MET A 185 -3.35 7.84 6.02
CA MET A 185 -2.86 8.10 7.37
C MET A 185 -2.29 9.50 7.43
N LEU A 186 -2.96 10.38 8.18
CA LEU A 186 -2.53 11.74 8.43
C LEU A 186 -1.64 11.78 9.68
N PRO A 187 -0.35 12.12 9.56
CA PRO A 187 0.54 12.16 10.71
C PRO A 187 0.17 13.30 11.68
N PRO A 188 0.68 13.27 12.92
CA PRO A 188 0.51 14.38 13.86
C PRO A 188 0.93 15.72 13.25
N THR A 189 0.21 16.80 13.60
CA THR A 189 0.55 18.14 13.11
C THR A 189 1.96 18.52 13.54
N GLY A 190 2.79 18.94 12.58
CA GLY A 190 4.19 19.30 12.81
C GLY A 190 5.18 18.13 12.70
N ALA A 191 4.72 16.90 12.50
CA ALA A 191 5.60 15.79 12.17
C ALA A 191 6.16 15.96 10.74
N GLU A 192 7.43 15.63 10.54
CA GLU A 192 8.08 15.60 9.22
C GLU A 192 7.77 14.30 8.45
N VAL A 193 6.50 13.88 8.50
CA VAL A 193 5.99 12.71 7.79
C VAL A 193 4.93 13.23 6.82
N PRO A 194 4.94 12.81 5.54
CA PRO A 194 3.90 13.20 4.59
C PRO A 194 2.58 12.48 4.89
N LEU A 195 1.49 12.94 4.28
CA LEU A 195 0.25 12.16 4.22
C LEU A 195 0.52 10.84 3.50
N LEU A 196 0.24 9.71 4.16
CA LEU A 196 0.44 8.38 3.59
C LEU A 196 -0.86 7.91 2.94
N LEU A 197 -0.84 7.70 1.62
CA LEU A 197 -2.03 7.39 0.83
C LEU A 197 -2.18 5.89 0.64
N SER A 198 -3.40 5.38 0.80
CA SER A 198 -3.72 3.99 0.46
C SER A 198 -3.87 3.78 -1.03
N GLY A 199 -3.78 2.50 -1.42
CA GLY A 199 -4.16 2.04 -2.74
C GLY A 199 -5.57 2.54 -3.07
N THR A 200 -5.65 3.40 -4.07
CA THR A 200 -6.88 4.06 -4.50
C THR A 200 -7.11 3.71 -5.95
N ALA A 201 -8.29 3.16 -6.23
CA ALA A 201 -8.74 2.79 -7.55
C ALA A 201 -10.10 3.45 -7.84
N ALA A 202 -10.68 3.15 -9.01
CA ALA A 202 -11.97 3.65 -9.46
C ALA A 202 -13.16 3.05 -8.70
N VAL A 203 -13.29 3.37 -7.41
CA VAL A 203 -14.35 2.87 -6.54
C VAL A 203 -15.17 4.03 -5.97
N VAL A 204 -16.50 3.95 -6.11
CA VAL A 204 -17.47 4.88 -5.49
C VAL A 204 -18.45 4.09 -4.63
N GLY A 205 -18.64 4.53 -3.39
CA GLY A 205 -19.20 3.69 -2.35
C GLY A 205 -18.31 2.47 -2.13
N HIS A 206 -18.81 1.28 -2.42
CA HIS A 206 -18.01 0.06 -2.46
C HIS A 206 -17.85 -0.52 -3.88
N GLU A 207 -18.51 0.06 -4.88
CA GLU A 207 -18.61 -0.47 -6.24
C GLU A 207 -17.46 0.01 -7.12
N SER A 208 -16.91 -0.88 -7.93
CA SER A 208 -15.97 -0.54 -9.00
C SER A 208 -16.71 0.20 -10.12
N ARG A 209 -16.07 1.21 -10.71
CA ARG A 209 -16.63 2.03 -11.79
C ARG A 209 -15.78 1.92 -13.04
N HIS A 210 -16.41 2.14 -14.18
CA HIS A 210 -15.75 2.24 -15.50
C HIS A 210 -14.93 1.00 -15.90
N ALA A 211 -15.47 -0.22 -15.71
CA ALA A 211 -14.78 -1.47 -16.01
C ALA A 211 -14.15 -1.49 -17.43
N ASP A 212 -14.82 -0.90 -18.41
CA ASP A 212 -14.39 -0.95 -19.81
C ASP A 212 -13.39 0.14 -20.22
N SER A 213 -13.00 1.06 -19.33
CA SER A 213 -12.17 2.22 -19.70
C SER A 213 -11.14 2.57 -18.64
N VAL A 214 -9.87 2.24 -18.92
CA VAL A 214 -8.74 2.63 -18.07
C VAL A 214 -8.62 4.15 -17.93
N ALA A 215 -8.97 4.89 -18.99
CA ALA A 215 -8.95 6.34 -18.98
C ALA A 215 -9.95 6.90 -17.96
N ALA A 216 -11.18 6.40 -17.96
CA ALA A 216 -12.21 6.80 -17.01
C ALA A 216 -11.95 6.27 -15.59
N GLN A 217 -11.34 5.09 -15.43
CA GLN A 217 -10.90 4.62 -14.12
C GLN A 217 -9.83 5.51 -13.51
N LEU A 218 -8.87 5.95 -14.32
CA LEU A 218 -7.85 6.88 -13.85
C LEU A 218 -8.47 8.24 -13.47
N ASP A 219 -9.44 8.75 -14.22
CA ASP A 219 -10.16 9.98 -13.85
C ASP A 219 -10.91 9.84 -12.51
N GLU A 220 -11.62 8.72 -12.31
CA GLU A 220 -12.32 8.42 -11.05
C GLU A 220 -11.33 8.23 -9.88
N THR A 221 -10.17 7.63 -10.13
CA THR A 221 -9.10 7.47 -9.14
C THR A 221 -8.57 8.84 -8.69
N LEU A 222 -8.34 9.76 -9.61
CA LEU A 222 -7.90 11.12 -9.30
C LEU A 222 -9.00 11.92 -8.57
N ALA A 223 -10.27 11.78 -8.96
CA ALA A 223 -11.39 12.39 -8.24
C ALA A 223 -11.53 11.87 -6.79
N ASN A 224 -11.21 10.59 -6.57
CA ASN A 224 -11.14 10.03 -5.23
C ASN A 224 -10.01 10.65 -4.41
N PHE A 225 -8.84 10.88 -4.99
CA PHE A 225 -7.76 11.60 -4.31
C PHE A 225 -8.12 13.05 -4.01
N ASP A 226 -8.73 13.79 -4.94
CA ASP A 226 -9.15 15.17 -4.69
C ASP A 226 -10.07 15.28 -3.46
N SER A 227 -11.03 14.35 -3.34
CA SER A 227 -11.91 14.22 -2.18
C SER A 227 -11.14 13.89 -0.90
N LEU A 228 -10.19 12.95 -0.96
CA LEU A 228 -9.39 12.53 0.19
C LEU A 228 -8.44 13.65 0.66
N LEU A 229 -7.81 14.37 -0.26
CA LEU A 229 -6.95 15.52 0.04
C LEU A 229 -7.77 16.66 0.67
N ALA A 230 -9.00 16.89 0.24
CA ALA A 230 -9.89 17.85 0.88
C ALA A 230 -10.17 17.49 2.36
N VAL A 231 -10.38 16.20 2.66
CA VAL A 231 -10.54 15.72 4.05
C VAL A 231 -9.26 15.93 4.87
N ALA A 232 -8.10 15.58 4.31
CA ALA A 232 -6.82 15.80 4.97
C ALA A 232 -6.59 17.29 5.30
N ARG A 233 -6.88 18.16 4.33
CA ARG A 233 -6.74 19.62 4.48
C ARG A 233 -7.71 20.24 5.47
N ALA A 234 -8.91 19.70 5.63
CA ALA A 234 -9.83 20.15 6.67
C ALA A 234 -9.23 19.98 8.07
N ARG A 235 -8.31 19.02 8.26
CA ARG A 235 -7.57 18.81 9.52
C ARG A 235 -6.21 19.51 9.55
N GLN A 236 -5.56 19.64 8.40
CA GLN A 236 -4.25 20.28 8.23
C GLN A 236 -4.27 21.22 7.01
N PRO A 237 -4.73 22.47 7.17
CA PRO A 237 -4.94 23.42 6.07
C PRO A 237 -3.70 23.75 5.24
N GLN A 238 -2.51 23.54 5.80
CA GLN A 238 -1.22 23.75 5.17
C GLN A 238 -0.86 22.68 4.12
N LEU A 239 -1.54 21.53 4.11
CA LEU A 239 -1.37 20.52 3.07
C LEU A 239 -1.79 21.10 1.72
N GLN A 240 -1.03 20.75 0.68
CA GLN A 240 -1.32 21.24 -0.65
C GLN A 240 -2.63 20.64 -1.19
N PRO A 241 -3.42 21.39 -1.96
CA PRO A 241 -4.74 20.94 -2.40
C PRO A 241 -4.68 19.88 -3.51
N ARG A 242 -3.54 19.71 -4.17
CA ARG A 242 -3.34 18.84 -5.32
C ARG A 242 -1.95 18.21 -5.26
N PHE A 243 -1.78 17.08 -5.91
CA PHE A 243 -0.46 16.49 -6.11
C PHE A 243 0.47 17.46 -6.85
N GLY A 244 1.74 17.46 -6.45
CA GLY A 244 2.79 18.30 -7.03
C GLY A 244 4.18 17.80 -6.64
N ALA A 245 5.15 18.72 -6.55
CA ALA A 245 6.57 18.40 -6.34
C ALA A 245 6.89 17.59 -5.07
N THR A 246 6.04 17.65 -4.04
CA THR A 246 6.22 16.88 -2.80
C THR A 246 5.41 15.58 -2.77
N SER A 247 4.82 15.20 -3.91
CA SER A 247 4.07 13.95 -4.06
C SER A 247 4.92 12.90 -4.76
N CYS A 248 4.93 11.69 -4.20
CA CYS A 248 5.57 10.52 -4.82
C CYS A 248 4.53 9.41 -4.94
N LEU A 249 4.21 9.01 -6.16
CA LEU A 249 3.13 8.05 -6.46
C LEU A 249 3.67 6.74 -7.03
N LYS A 250 3.11 5.61 -6.62
CA LYS A 250 3.23 4.34 -7.33
C LYS A 250 1.93 4.08 -8.07
N VAL A 251 2.04 3.84 -9.37
CA VAL A 251 0.90 3.55 -10.25
C VAL A 251 1.00 2.09 -10.65
N TYR A 252 0.06 1.28 -10.19
CA TYR A 252 -0.06 -0.13 -10.52
C TYR A 252 -1.01 -0.27 -11.71
N VAL A 253 -0.53 -0.86 -12.80
CA VAL A 253 -1.31 -1.11 -14.02
C VAL A 253 -1.47 -2.61 -14.20
N ARG A 254 -2.73 -3.06 -14.29
CA ARG A 254 -3.08 -4.48 -14.43
C ARG A 254 -2.47 -5.09 -15.68
N ASP A 255 -2.83 -4.54 -16.84
CA ASP A 255 -2.53 -5.13 -18.13
C ASP A 255 -1.31 -4.45 -18.73
N ARG A 256 -0.29 -5.25 -19.09
CA ARG A 256 0.97 -4.74 -19.65
C ARG A 256 0.74 -3.85 -20.88
N ASP A 257 -0.23 -4.20 -21.72
CA ASP A 257 -0.54 -3.49 -22.96
C ASP A 257 -1.15 -2.10 -22.71
N GLU A 258 -1.66 -1.84 -21.51
CA GLU A 258 -2.22 -0.53 -21.13
C GLU A 258 -1.21 0.41 -20.50
N ILE A 259 -0.01 -0.06 -20.16
CA ILE A 259 0.99 0.75 -19.44
C ILE A 259 1.34 2.03 -20.21
N ALA A 260 1.53 1.93 -21.53
CA ALA A 260 1.85 3.10 -22.36
C ALA A 260 0.69 4.12 -22.37
N GLN A 261 -0.55 3.63 -22.46
CA GLN A 261 -1.74 4.48 -22.41
C GLN A 261 -1.89 5.16 -21.06
N VAL A 262 -1.75 4.42 -19.95
CA VAL A 262 -1.83 4.96 -18.58
C VAL A 262 -0.74 6.00 -18.37
N THR A 263 0.48 5.75 -18.83
CA THR A 263 1.60 6.70 -18.71
C THR A 263 1.28 8.02 -19.41
N ALA A 264 0.80 7.97 -20.66
CA ALA A 264 0.41 9.17 -21.40
C ALA A 264 -0.75 9.93 -20.74
N LEU A 265 -1.74 9.21 -20.19
CA LEU A 265 -2.85 9.84 -19.48
C LEU A 265 -2.41 10.51 -18.18
N LEU A 266 -1.47 9.90 -17.45
CA LEU A 266 -0.89 10.49 -16.26
C LEU A 266 -0.10 11.77 -16.60
N GLU A 267 0.61 11.81 -17.73
CA GLU A 267 1.28 13.03 -18.22
C GLU A 267 0.30 14.16 -18.52
N GLN A 268 -0.89 13.83 -19.01
CA GLN A 268 -1.93 14.83 -19.32
C GLN A 268 -2.66 15.34 -18.08
N ARG A 269 -2.79 14.51 -17.04
CA ARG A 269 -3.71 14.75 -15.90
C ARG A 269 -3.02 15.20 -14.63
N LEU A 270 -1.75 14.86 -14.44
CA LEU A 270 -0.99 15.23 -13.25
C LEU A 270 -0.05 16.38 -13.54
N ASP A 271 0.25 17.15 -12.50
CA ASP A 271 1.32 18.15 -12.55
C ASP A 271 2.64 17.46 -12.94
N PRO A 272 3.43 18.00 -13.89
CA PRO A 272 4.70 17.41 -14.33
C PRO A 272 5.73 17.23 -13.20
N ALA A 273 5.61 17.97 -12.09
CA ALA A 273 6.48 17.84 -10.94
C ALA A 273 6.13 16.63 -10.04
N VAL A 274 5.00 15.96 -10.26
CA VAL A 274 4.62 14.75 -9.50
C VAL A 274 5.57 13.62 -9.85
N GLN A 275 6.34 13.17 -8.87
CA GLN A 275 7.18 12.00 -9.02
C GLN A 275 6.29 10.76 -9.07
N ARG A 276 6.53 9.89 -10.05
CA ARG A 276 5.74 8.66 -10.20
C ARG A 276 6.57 7.51 -10.71
N LEU A 277 6.19 6.32 -10.26
CA LEU A 277 6.72 5.04 -10.73
C LEU A 277 5.55 4.20 -11.25
N VAL A 278 5.60 3.79 -12.51
CA VAL A 278 4.60 2.91 -13.12
C VAL A 278 5.09 1.46 -13.01
N LEU A 279 4.25 0.59 -12.45
CA LEU A 279 4.54 -0.80 -12.12
C LEU A 279 3.51 -1.72 -12.78
N HIS A 280 3.97 -2.81 -13.40
CA HIS A 280 3.07 -3.85 -13.91
C HIS A 280 2.63 -4.77 -12.77
N ALA A 281 1.33 -4.77 -12.43
CA ALA A 281 0.83 -5.52 -11.29
C ALA A 281 -0.69 -5.70 -11.36
N ALA A 282 -1.19 -6.85 -10.91
CA ALA A 282 -2.64 -7.09 -10.81
C ALA A 282 -3.26 -6.34 -9.63
N ILE A 283 -4.54 -5.99 -9.74
CA ILE A 283 -5.29 -5.26 -8.71
C ILE A 283 -6.26 -6.21 -8.00
N CYS A 284 -6.62 -5.91 -6.75
CA CYS A 284 -7.44 -6.78 -5.89
C CYS A 284 -8.84 -7.12 -6.42
N ARG A 285 -9.34 -6.42 -7.45
CA ARG A 285 -10.59 -6.77 -8.17
C ARG A 285 -10.35 -6.81 -9.67
N ARG A 286 -10.87 -7.84 -10.34
CA ARG A 286 -10.57 -8.16 -11.75
C ARG A 286 -10.89 -7.02 -12.72
N GLU A 287 -11.97 -6.30 -12.47
CA GLU A 287 -12.44 -5.19 -13.29
C GLU A 287 -11.67 -3.88 -13.07
N LEU A 288 -10.86 -3.77 -12.01
CA LEU A 288 -10.01 -2.60 -11.76
C LEU A 288 -8.70 -2.75 -12.53
N ARG A 289 -8.35 -1.73 -13.30
CA ARG A 289 -7.24 -1.71 -14.28
C ARG A 289 -6.07 -0.86 -13.84
N VAL A 290 -6.33 0.14 -12.99
CA VAL A 290 -5.33 1.01 -12.38
C VAL A 290 -5.60 1.20 -10.88
N GLU A 291 -4.54 1.18 -10.07
CA GLU A 291 -4.55 1.57 -8.67
C GLU A 291 -3.34 2.46 -8.41
N ILE A 292 -3.49 3.46 -7.55
CA ILE A 292 -2.40 4.39 -7.20
C ILE A 292 -2.27 4.44 -5.68
N ASP A 293 -1.05 4.40 -5.18
CA ASP A 293 -0.72 4.78 -3.81
C ASP A 293 0.41 5.81 -3.79
N GLY A 294 0.79 6.27 -2.61
CA GLY A 294 1.95 7.13 -2.48
C GLY A 294 1.96 7.97 -1.21
N VAL A 295 2.64 9.10 -1.31
CA VAL A 295 2.71 10.12 -0.26
C VAL A 295 2.45 11.51 -0.84
N HIS A 296 1.97 12.41 0.02
CA HIS A 296 1.69 13.79 -0.35
C HIS A 296 1.97 14.75 0.82
N GLY A 297 2.59 15.89 0.53
CA GLY A 297 2.87 16.93 1.53
C GLY A 297 4.29 16.85 2.00
#